data_AF-A0A915D6F2-F1
#
_entry.id   AF-A0A915D6F2-F1
#
_cell.length_a   1.000
_cell.length_b   1.000
_cell.length_c   1.000
_cell.angle_alpha   90.00
_cell.angle_beta   90.00
_cell.angle_gamma   90.00
#
_symmetry.space_group_name_H-M   'P 1'
#
loop_
_entity.id
_entity.type
_entity.pdbx_description
1 polymer ?
#
loop_
_entity_poly.entity_id
_entity_poly.type
_entity_poly.pdbx_seq_one_letter_code
_entity_poly.pdbx_strand_id
1 'polypeptide(L)' 'MYSKHNKLGYGSMIFVRAIMVRDQAMQLGCCYISVRYSAIRRQGEMNPRSEEVQILDYQTQQYRTLPQIANTLYFC' A
#
# COMPACT_ATOMS: atom_id res chain seq x y z
N MET A 1 -17.73 -41.15 -15.77
CA MET A 1 -16.70 -40.70 -16.73
C MET A 1 -16.08 -39.41 -16.22
N TYR A 2 -14.94 -39.46 -15.53
CA TYR A 2 -14.22 -38.26 -15.12
C TYR A 2 -13.32 -37.84 -16.29
N SER A 3 -13.62 -36.71 -16.93
CA SER A 3 -12.78 -36.21 -18.02
C SER A 3 -11.43 -35.79 -17.42
N LYS A 4 -10.33 -36.41 -17.89
CA LYS A 4 -8.96 -36.21 -17.37
C LYS A 4 -8.52 -34.72 -17.33
N HIS A 5 -9.19 -33.86 -18.09
CA HIS A 5 -8.85 -32.46 -18.31
C HIS A 5 -9.77 -31.42 -17.63
N ASN A 6 -10.63 -31.80 -16.68
CA ASN A 6 -11.54 -30.87 -15.99
C ASN A 6 -10.85 -29.66 -15.32
N LYS A 7 -9.55 -29.75 -15.00
CA LYS A 7 -8.79 -28.67 -14.37
C LYS A 7 -8.42 -27.51 -15.32
N LEU A 8 -8.47 -27.71 -16.63
CA LEU A 8 -8.12 -26.67 -17.62
C LEU A 8 -9.15 -25.52 -17.66
N GLY A 9 -10.43 -25.80 -17.35
CA GLY A 9 -11.47 -24.78 -17.29
C GLY A 9 -11.28 -23.74 -16.18
N TYR A 10 -10.46 -24.04 -15.16
CA TYR A 10 -10.13 -23.12 -14.08
C TYR A 10 -9.05 -22.09 -14.46
N GLY A 11 -8.44 -22.21 -15.65
CA GLY A 11 -7.39 -21.28 -16.11
C GLY A 11 -7.87 -19.82 -16.15
N SER A 12 -9.09 -19.58 -16.61
CA SER A 12 -9.72 -18.24 -16.58
C SER A 12 -9.89 -17.72 -15.15
N MET A 13 -10.29 -18.58 -14.21
CA MET A 13 -10.43 -18.23 -12.80
C MET A 13 -9.10 -17.90 -12.11
N ILE A 14 -7.99 -18.52 -12.53
CA ILE A 14 -6.65 -18.20 -12.02
C ILE A 14 -6.15 -16.90 -12.66
N PHE A 15 -6.40 -16.71 -13.96
CA PHE A 15 -6.02 -15.49 -14.68
C PHE A 15 -6.70 -14.24 -14.12
N VAL A 16 -8.01 -14.30 -13.85
CA VAL A 16 -8.75 -13.19 -13.22
C VAL A 16 -8.17 -12.86 -11.84
N ARG A 17 -7.83 -13.88 -11.03
CA ARG A 17 -7.19 -13.66 -9.73
C ARG A 17 -5.81 -13.00 -9.85
N ALA A 18 -5.01 -13.38 -10.84
CA ALA A 18 -3.73 -12.73 -11.10
C ALA A 18 -3.90 -11.25 -11.47
N ILE A 19 -4.93 -10.90 -12.26
CA ILE A 19 -5.26 -9.51 -12.58
C ILE A 19 -5.68 -8.73 -11.33
N MET A 20 -6.49 -9.32 -10.45
CA MET A 20 -6.92 -8.68 -9.20
C MET A 20 -5.72 -8.29 -8.32
N VAL A 21 -4.70 -9.16 -8.23
CA VAL A 21 -3.47 -8.85 -7.47
C VAL A 21 -2.71 -7.68 -8.11
N ARG A 22 -2.60 -7.66 -9.44
CA ARG A 22 -1.96 -6.55 -10.16
C ARG A 22 -2.69 -5.22 -9.98
N ASP A 23 -4.02 -5.24 -9.97
CA ASP A 23 -4.84 -4.04 -9.76
C ASP A 23 -4.63 -3.47 -8.34
N GLN A 24 -4.54 -4.34 -7.32
CA GLN A 24 -4.20 -3.92 -5.96
C GLN A 24 -2.83 -3.23 -5.88
N ALA A 25 -1.82 -3.76 -6.57
CA ALA A 25 -0.50 -3.12 -6.64
C ALA A 25 -0.57 -1.71 -7.24
N MET A 26 -1.40 -1.52 -8.27
CA MET A 26 -1.59 -0.21 -8.90
C MET A 26 -2.30 0.79 -7.97
N GLN A 27 -3.35 0.36 -7.25
CA GLN A 27 -4.05 1.21 -6.28
C GLN A 27 -3.18 1.60 -5.08
N LEU A 28 -2.30 0.70 -4.65
CA LEU A 28 -1.33 0.96 -3.58
C LEU A 28 -0.27 2.00 -3.96
N GLY A 29 -0.14 2.36 -5.25
CA GLY A 29 0.71 3.46 -5.71
C GLY A 29 0.33 4.83 -5.12
N CYS A 30 -0.91 5.02 -4.67
CA CYS A 30 -1.34 6.23 -3.96
C CYS A 30 -0.56 6.50 -2.66
N CYS A 31 0.05 5.45 -2.06
CA CYS A 31 0.87 5.58 -0.86
C CYS A 31 2.05 6.56 -1.06
N TYR A 32 2.65 6.59 -2.25
CA TYR A 32 3.77 7.48 -2.56
C TYR A 32 3.41 8.97 -2.42
N ILE A 33 2.18 9.34 -2.80
CA ILE A 33 1.69 10.72 -2.66
C ILE A 33 1.53 11.06 -1.19
N SER A 34 0.96 10.15 -0.39
CA SER A 34 0.78 10.33 1.05
C SER A 34 2.12 10.50 1.80
N VAL A 35 3.15 9.72 1.43
CA VAL A 35 4.50 9.83 1.99
C VAL A 35 5.12 11.18 1.65
N ARG A 36 5.08 11.58 0.37
CA ARG A 36 5.65 12.87 -0.08
C ARG A 36 4.96 14.06 0.59
N TYR A 37 3.65 14.01 0.71
CA TYR A 37 2.89 15.04 1.43
C TYR A 37 3.27 15.07 2.92
N SER A 38 3.33 13.90 3.57
CA SER A 38 3.71 13.79 4.99
C SER A 38 5.15 14.27 5.26
N ALA A 39 6.03 14.17 4.25
CA ALA A 39 7.42 14.63 4.33
C ALA A 39 7.57 16.16 4.19
N ILE A 40 6.59 16.87 3.64
CA ILE A 40 6.65 18.32 3.47
C ILE A 40 5.77 19.02 4.50
N ARG A 41 4.61 18.43 4.81
CA ARG A 41 3.65 19.02 5.72
C ARG A 41 4.19 19.00 7.15
N ARG A 42 4.23 20.19 7.76
CA ARG A 42 4.52 20.40 9.17
C ARG A 42 3.24 20.81 9.87
N GLN A 43 2.94 20.17 10.99
CA GLN A 43 1.74 20.45 11.76
C GLN A 43 1.87 19.91 13.18
N GLY A 44 1.69 20.79 14.17
CA GLY A 44 1.72 20.44 15.58
C GLY A 44 3.08 20.72 16.22
N GLU A 45 3.03 20.93 17.54
CA GLU A 45 4.21 21.14 18.37
C GLU A 45 4.42 19.89 19.21
N MET A 46 5.55 19.19 19.02
CA MET A 46 5.89 18.03 19.84
C MET A 46 6.46 18.45 21.20
N ASN A 47 7.09 19.63 21.27
CA ASN A 47 7.49 20.30 22.50
C ASN A 47 6.94 21.74 22.50
N PRO A 48 6.55 22.30 23.66
CA PRO A 48 5.95 23.65 23.79
C PRO A 48 6.90 24.83 23.47
N ARG A 49 8.03 24.58 22.80
CA ARG A 49 9.04 25.56 22.36
C ARG A 49 9.72 25.19 21.03
N SER A 50 9.32 24.10 20.39
CA SER A 50 9.93 23.65 19.12
C SER A 50 9.11 24.11 17.93
N GLU A 51 9.78 24.37 16.81
CA GLU A 51 9.13 24.60 15.51
C GLU A 51 8.18 23.44 15.14
N GLU A 52 7.23 23.73 14.24
CA GLU A 52 6.29 22.73 13.73
C GLU A 52 7.04 21.51 13.19
N VAL A 53 6.72 20.34 13.76
CA VAL A 53 7.35 19.08 13.38
C VAL A 53 6.70 18.55 12.09
N GLN A 54 7.50 17.89 11.26
CA GLN A 54 7.02 17.22 10.06
C GLN A 54 6.08 16.08 10.45
N ILE A 55 4.95 15.93 9.73
CA ILE A 55 3.93 14.95 10.11
C ILE A 55 4.49 13.50 10.05
N LEU A 56 5.44 13.23 9.16
CA LEU A 56 6.09 11.93 9.06
C LEU A 56 6.91 11.54 10.31
N ASP A 57 7.29 12.48 11.17
CA ASP A 57 8.07 12.18 12.38
C ASP A 57 7.19 11.65 13.52
N TYR A 58 5.86 11.85 13.45
CA TYR A 58 4.94 11.27 14.41
C TYR A 58 4.88 9.76 14.27
N GLN A 59 5.15 9.03 15.36
CA GLN A 59 5.03 7.57 15.41
C GLN A 59 3.65 7.07 14.96
N THR A 60 2.58 7.82 15.28
CA THR A 60 1.21 7.50 14.84
C THR A 60 1.04 7.59 13.33
N GLN A 61 1.72 8.54 12.66
CA GLN A 61 1.72 8.64 11.21
C GLN A 61 2.59 7.56 10.58
N GLN A 62 3.78 7.29 11.14
CA GLN A 62 4.66 6.22 10.67
C GLN A 62 3.97 4.86 10.70
N TYR A 63 3.23 4.57 11.78
CA TYR A 63 2.46 3.33 11.91
C TYR A 63 1.37 3.18 10.84
N ARG A 64 0.83 4.28 10.31
CA ARG A 64 -0.18 4.23 9.24
C ARG A 64 0.45 4.13 7.86
N THR A 65 1.53 4.86 7.63
CA THR A 65 2.12 5.02 6.29
C THR A 65 3.13 3.92 5.96
N LEU A 66 4.01 3.54 6.88
CA LEU A 66 5.08 2.56 6.62
C LEU A 66 4.56 1.17 6.22
N PRO A 67 3.49 0.61 6.84
CA PRO A 67 2.94 -0.67 6.41
C PRO A 67 2.36 -0.62 4.99
N GLN A 68 1.80 0.51 4.58
CA GLN A 68 1.25 0.66 3.24
C GLN A 68 2.37 0.66 2.19
N ILE A 69 3.52 1.28 2.47
CA ILE A 69 4.70 1.22 1.60
C ILE A 69 5.19 -0.23 1.48
N ALA A 70 5.28 -0.96 2.60
CA ALA A 70 5.69 -2.36 2.61
C ALA A 70 4.76 -3.24 1.77
N ASN A 71 3.44 -3.00 1.86
CA ASN A 71 2.45 -3.68 1.02
C ASN A 71 2.64 -3.36 -0.47
N THR A 72 2.88 -2.09 -0.83
CA THR A 72 3.15 -1.72 -2.22
C THR A 72 4.36 -2.47 -2.77
N LEU A 73 5.44 -2.57 -2.01
CA LEU A 73 6.64 -3.31 -2.42
C LEU A 73 6.42 -4.83 -2.50
N TYR A 74 5.54 -5.38 -1.67
CA TYR A 74 5.23 -6.81 -1.69
C TYR A 74 4.34 -7.21 -2.87
N PHE A 75 3.38 -6.35 -3.25
CA PHE A 75 2.45 -6.62 -4.34
C PHE A 75 2.98 -6.23 -5.74
N CYS A 76 3.97 -5.33 -5.81
CA CYS A 76 4.71 -5.00 -7.04
C CYS A 76 5.58 -6.16 -7.50
#